data_AF-A0A7S2AUW7-F1
#
_entry.id   AF-A0A7S2AUW7-F1
#
_cell.length_a   1.000
_cell.length_b   1.000
_cell.length_c   1.000
_cell.angle_alpha   90.00
_cell.angle_beta   90.00
_cell.angle_gamma   90.00
#
_symmetry.space_group_name_H-M   'P 1'
#
loop_
_entity.id
_entity.type
_entity.pdbx_description
1 polymer ?
#
loop_
_entity_poly.entity_id
_entity_poly.type
_entity_poly.pdbx_seq_one_letter_code
_entity_poly.pdbx_strand_id
1 'polypeptide(L)'
;GYVAANRACDGTAMAKVFHPLCRLTFAVEAEAGAVTAVDADTFCRCFVAKRMDNPTFSPYKDQQEFSASRDSLLGVYFAAPNLALVQLRVGFAPLLYTDLLTCMRLNNGRWWIVAKSSINEPHVPT
;
A
#
# COMPACT_ATOMS: atom_id res chain seq x y z
N GLY A 1 4.24 10.98 -1.52
CA GLY A 1 4.88 9.68 -1.21
C GLY A 1 3.84 8.58 -1.17
N TYR A 2 4.20 7.36 -0.76
CA TYR A 2 3.33 6.16 -0.80
C TYR A 2 1.96 6.38 -0.11
N VAL A 3 1.94 6.73 1.18
CA VAL A 3 0.69 6.91 1.96
C VAL A 3 -0.18 8.04 1.40
N ALA A 4 0.43 9.19 1.06
CA ALA A 4 -0.31 10.32 0.49
C ALA A 4 -0.98 9.98 -0.86
N ALA A 5 -0.27 9.26 -1.74
CA ALA A 5 -0.85 8.81 -3.01
C ALA A 5 -1.99 7.79 -2.78
N ASN A 6 -1.82 6.90 -1.81
CA ASN A 6 -2.84 5.94 -1.41
C ASN A 6 -4.12 6.65 -0.94
N ARG A 7 -3.94 7.66 -0.08
CA ARG A 7 -5.01 8.49 0.52
C ARG A 7 -5.80 9.25 -0.55
N ALA A 8 -5.08 9.85 -1.50
CA ALA A 8 -5.69 10.63 -2.58
C ALA A 8 -6.30 9.76 -3.70
N CYS A 9 -6.25 8.43 -3.58
CA CYS A 9 -6.60 7.51 -4.66
C CYS A 9 -5.87 7.86 -5.98
N ASP A 10 -4.63 8.34 -5.89
CA ASP A 10 -3.85 8.79 -7.05
C ASP A 10 -2.91 7.68 -7.53
N GLY A 11 -3.39 6.91 -8.51
CA GLY A 11 -2.60 5.85 -9.14
C GLY A 11 -1.33 6.37 -9.83
N THR A 12 -1.35 7.59 -10.38
CA THR A 12 -0.19 8.18 -11.08
C THR A 12 0.90 8.57 -10.09
N ALA A 13 0.52 9.19 -8.96
CA ALA A 13 1.46 9.48 -7.88
C ALA A 13 1.99 8.19 -7.23
N MET A 14 1.14 7.16 -7.10
CA MET A 14 1.56 5.85 -6.58
C MET A 14 2.58 5.16 -7.49
N ALA A 15 2.38 5.21 -8.81
CA ALA A 15 3.31 4.60 -9.78
C ALA A 15 4.73 5.19 -9.68
N LYS A 16 4.89 6.40 -9.14
CA LYS A 16 6.21 7.01 -8.93
C LYS A 16 7.01 6.36 -7.79
N VAL A 17 6.42 5.55 -6.90
CA VAL A 17 7.18 4.93 -5.80
C VAL A 17 7.52 3.47 -6.04
N PHE A 18 6.86 2.82 -7.01
CA PHE A 18 7.11 1.43 -7.38
C PHE A 18 8.03 1.31 -8.58
N HIS A 19 8.98 0.39 -8.52
CA HIS A 19 9.72 -0.01 -9.71
C HIS A 19 8.75 -0.67 -10.72
N PRO A 20 8.90 -0.49 -12.05
CA PRO A 20 8.02 -1.10 -13.04
C PRO A 20 7.91 -2.63 -12.95
N LEU A 21 8.96 -3.30 -12.45
CA LEU A 21 8.98 -4.75 -12.23
C LEU A 21 8.48 -5.19 -10.84
N CYS A 22 8.01 -4.25 -10.00
CA CYS A 22 7.54 -4.60 -8.66
C CYS A 22 6.32 -5.52 -8.74
N ARG A 23 6.34 -6.55 -7.89
CA ARG A 23 5.21 -7.44 -7.64
C ARG A 23 4.64 -7.17 -6.27
N LEU A 24 3.31 -7.17 -6.21
CA LEU A 24 2.55 -6.92 -5.00
C LEU A 24 1.73 -8.16 -4.70
N THR A 25 1.89 -8.71 -3.50
CA THR A 25 1.08 -9.81 -3.00
C THR A 25 0.19 -9.33 -1.86
N PHE A 26 -1.04 -9.81 -1.81
CA PHE A 26 -1.92 -9.54 -0.68
C PHE A 26 -2.87 -10.70 -0.42
N ALA A 27 -3.15 -10.93 0.86
CA ALA A 27 -4.22 -11.79 1.32
C ALA A 27 -5.40 -10.92 1.76
N VAL A 28 -6.61 -11.34 1.42
CA VAL A 28 -7.85 -10.74 1.92
C VAL A 28 -8.36 -11.65 3.03
N GLU A 29 -8.50 -11.12 4.24
CA GLU A 29 -8.88 -11.95 5.41
C GLU A 29 -10.22 -12.68 5.20
N ALA A 30 -11.15 -12.06 4.46
CA ALA A 30 -12.43 -12.64 4.11
C ALA A 30 -12.36 -13.84 3.13
N GLU A 31 -11.23 -14.03 2.44
CA GLU A 31 -11.01 -15.12 1.48
C GLU A 31 -9.94 -16.09 2.02
N ALA A 32 -10.35 -16.91 2.99
CA ALA A 32 -9.45 -17.84 3.67
C ALA A 32 -8.66 -18.72 2.69
N GLY A 33 -7.34 -18.49 2.64
CA GLY A 33 -6.38 -19.31 1.87
C GLY A 33 -5.98 -18.76 0.49
N ALA A 34 -6.57 -17.66 0.02
CA ALA A 34 -6.22 -17.06 -1.26
C ALA A 34 -5.14 -15.96 -1.11
N VAL A 35 -4.11 -16.03 -1.95
CA VAL A 35 -3.13 -14.95 -2.12
C VAL A 35 -3.24 -14.42 -3.54
N THR A 36 -3.48 -13.12 -3.66
CA THR A 36 -3.49 -12.44 -4.96
C THR A 36 -2.12 -11.83 -5.23
N ALA A 37 -1.65 -11.93 -6.47
CA ALA A 37 -0.44 -11.27 -6.94
C ALA A 37 -0.75 -10.37 -8.15
N VAL A 38 -0.27 -9.13 -8.13
CA VAL A 38 -0.43 -8.15 -9.21
C VAL A 38 0.89 -7.44 -9.50
N ASP A 39 1.07 -6.92 -10.71
CA ASP A 39 2.13 -5.93 -10.97
C ASP A 39 1.77 -4.54 -10.45
N ALA A 40 2.79 -3.69 -10.35
CA ALA A 40 2.68 -2.30 -9.92
C ALA A 40 1.69 -1.49 -10.77
N ASP A 41 1.66 -1.72 -12.08
CA ASP A 41 0.80 -1.00 -13.00
C ASP A 41 -0.68 -1.34 -12.76
N THR A 42 -1.01 -2.62 -12.66
CA THR A 42 -2.35 -3.09 -12.28
C THR A 42 -2.74 -2.58 -10.90
N PHE A 43 -1.84 -2.63 -9.91
CA PHE A 43 -2.11 -2.07 -8.58
C PHE A 43 -2.49 -0.58 -8.64
N CYS A 44 -1.67 0.22 -9.31
CA CYS A 44 -1.87 1.67 -9.37
C CYS A 44 -3.17 2.02 -10.11
N ARG A 45 -3.44 1.39 -11.26
CA ARG A 45 -4.61 1.72 -12.10
C ARG A 45 -5.91 1.09 -11.62
N CYS A 46 -5.88 -0.11 -11.07
CA CYS A 46 -7.08 -0.87 -10.74
C CYS A 46 -7.43 -0.82 -9.25
N PHE A 47 -6.44 -0.72 -8.35
CA PHE A 47 -6.68 -0.80 -6.90
C PHE A 47 -6.53 0.54 -6.18
N VAL A 48 -5.64 1.42 -6.64
CA VAL A 48 -5.47 2.76 -6.06
C VAL A 48 -6.41 3.75 -6.74
N ALA A 49 -6.32 3.90 -8.06
CA ALA A 49 -7.10 4.89 -8.80
C ALA A 49 -8.62 4.67 -8.73
N LYS A 50 -9.06 3.41 -8.62
CA LYS A 50 -10.48 3.03 -8.60
C LYS A 50 -11.00 2.69 -7.21
N ARG A 51 -10.27 3.03 -6.14
CA ARG A 51 -10.64 2.58 -4.79
C ARG A 51 -12.03 3.06 -4.37
N MET A 52 -12.40 4.29 -4.73
CA MET A 52 -13.72 4.86 -4.41
C MET A 52 -14.85 4.32 -5.28
N ASP A 53 -14.55 3.60 -6.37
CA ASP A 53 -15.56 2.91 -7.17
C ASP A 53 -15.99 1.59 -6.51
N ASN A 54 -15.18 1.06 -5.59
CA ASN A 54 -15.46 -0.18 -4.90
C ASN A 54 -16.45 0.05 -3.73
N PRO A 55 -17.60 -0.65 -3.71
CA PRO A 55 -18.63 -0.52 -2.67
C PRO A 55 -18.15 -0.76 -1.24
N THR A 56 -17.01 -1.44 -1.06
CA THR A 56 -16.38 -1.64 0.24
C THR A 56 -15.88 -0.32 0.84
N PHE A 57 -15.31 0.57 0.01
CA PHE A 57 -14.65 1.80 0.47
C PHE A 57 -15.49 3.06 0.26
N SER A 58 -16.34 3.09 -0.77
CA SER A 58 -17.13 4.28 -1.11
C SER A 58 -18.01 4.83 0.04
N PRO A 59 -18.57 4.02 0.97
CA PRO A 59 -19.30 4.55 2.12
C PRO A 59 -18.42 5.33 3.11
N TYR A 60 -17.11 5.13 3.06
CA TYR A 60 -16.13 5.71 3.98
C TYR A 60 -15.30 6.83 3.36
N LYS A 61 -15.73 7.38 2.20
CA LYS A 61 -14.99 8.42 1.47
C LYS A 61 -14.62 9.64 2.33
N ASP A 62 -15.49 10.01 3.27
CA ASP A 62 -15.32 11.19 4.14
C ASP A 62 -14.54 10.88 5.43
N GLN A 63 -14.10 9.63 5.61
CA GLN A 63 -13.38 9.14 6.80
C GLN A 63 -11.85 9.19 6.60
N GLN A 64 -11.37 10.12 5.78
CA GLN A 64 -9.94 10.23 5.47
C GLN A 64 -9.12 10.63 6.70
N GLU A 65 -9.64 11.52 7.55
CA GLU A 65 -8.98 11.94 8.79
C GLU A 65 -8.85 10.78 9.78
N PHE A 66 -9.94 10.03 9.98
CA PHE A 66 -9.91 8.80 10.77
C PHE A 66 -8.88 7.82 10.24
N SER A 67 -8.89 7.58 8.93
CA SER A 67 -7.94 6.67 8.30
C SER A 67 -6.48 7.14 8.44
N ALA A 68 -6.23 8.45 8.33
CA ALA A 68 -4.91 9.04 8.48
C ALA A 68 -4.37 8.93 9.92
N SER A 69 -5.25 8.98 10.93
CA SER A 69 -4.87 8.80 12.34
C SER A 69 -4.29 7.41 12.67
N ARG A 70 -4.41 6.47 11.73
CA ARG A 70 -3.95 5.08 11.87
C ARG A 70 -2.71 4.77 11.05
N ASP A 71 -2.24 5.71 10.25
CA ASP A 71 -1.00 5.56 9.52
C ASP A 71 0.17 5.51 10.51
N SER A 72 1.03 4.51 10.39
CA SER A 72 2.19 4.37 11.28
C SER A 72 3.37 3.72 10.57
N LEU A 73 4.55 4.27 10.78
CA LEU A 73 5.81 3.63 10.40
C LEU A 73 6.24 2.70 11.53
N LEU A 74 6.10 1.39 11.31
CA LEU A 74 6.46 0.38 12.31
C LEU A 74 7.97 0.18 12.38
N GLY A 75 8.67 0.29 11.24
CA GLY A 75 10.12 0.16 11.22
C GLY A 75 10.73 0.26 9.83
N VAL A 76 12.03 0.55 9.82
CA VAL A 76 12.89 0.52 8.63
C VAL A 76 14.12 -0.31 8.98
N TYR A 77 14.33 -1.40 8.26
CA TYR A 77 15.39 -2.37 8.51
C TYR A 77 16.32 -2.42 7.31
N PHE A 78 17.53 -1.89 7.46
CA PHE A 78 18.55 -1.94 6.41
C PHE A 78 19.27 -3.29 6.43
N ALA A 79 19.18 -4.04 5.33
CA ALA A 79 19.99 -5.24 5.11
C ALA A 79 21.33 -4.90 4.41
N ALA A 80 21.39 -3.76 3.72
CA ALA A 80 22.58 -3.20 3.10
C ALA A 80 22.38 -1.68 2.89
N PRO A 81 23.42 -0.90 2.53
CA PRO A 81 23.28 0.54 2.29
C PRO A 81 22.24 0.93 1.22
N ASN A 82 21.92 0.00 0.31
CA ASN A 82 20.98 0.19 -0.80
C ASN A 82 19.79 -0.78 -0.76
N LEU A 83 19.57 -1.49 0.36
CA LEU A 83 18.48 -2.45 0.52
C LEU A 83 17.87 -2.34 1.91
N ALA A 84 16.56 -2.09 1.96
CA ALA A 84 15.82 -2.00 3.21
C ALA A 84 14.46 -2.69 3.11
N LEU A 85 13.98 -3.20 4.24
CA LEU A 85 12.59 -3.58 4.46
C LEU A 85 11.91 -2.46 5.25
N VAL A 86 10.77 -1.97 4.77
CA VAL A 86 9.95 -0.97 5.45
C VAL A 86 8.64 -1.62 5.87
N GLN A 87 8.25 -1.44 7.13
CA GLN A 87 7.00 -1.93 7.69
C GLN A 87 6.07 -0.75 7.97
N LEU A 88 4.88 -0.76 7.39
CA LEU A 88 3.90 0.32 7.51
C LEU A 88 2.55 -0.24 7.95
N ARG A 89 1.86 0.52 8.79
CA ARG A 89 0.41 0.48 8.90
C ARG A 89 -0.19 1.62 8.09
N VAL A 90 -1.20 1.31 7.28
CA VAL A 90 -1.90 2.28 6.44
C VAL A 90 -3.39 2.13 6.65
N GLY A 91 -4.01 3.14 7.26
CA GLY A 91 -5.46 3.15 7.45
C GLY A 91 -6.17 3.50 6.15
N PHE A 92 -7.22 2.78 5.80
CA PHE A 92 -8.13 3.17 4.72
C PHE A 92 -9.49 2.51 4.98
N ALA A 93 -10.35 3.21 5.72
CA ALA A 93 -11.63 2.67 6.16
C ALA A 93 -12.41 2.01 5.00
N PRO A 94 -12.95 0.80 5.19
CA PRO A 94 -13.13 0.09 6.46
C PRO A 94 -11.98 -0.86 6.82
N LEU A 95 -10.78 -0.68 6.28
CA LEU A 95 -9.66 -1.60 6.47
C LEU A 95 -8.42 -0.90 7.04
N LEU A 96 -7.63 -1.66 7.79
CA LEU A 96 -6.28 -1.29 8.19
C LEU A 96 -5.30 -2.27 7.55
N TYR A 97 -4.36 -1.74 6.78
CA TYR A 97 -3.37 -2.54 6.06
C TYR A 97 -2.07 -2.59 6.84
N THR A 98 -1.44 -3.76 6.87
CA THR A 98 -0.03 -3.92 7.24
C THR A 98 0.75 -4.26 5.99
N ASP A 99 1.61 -3.33 5.56
CA ASP A 99 2.43 -3.46 4.37
C ASP A 99 3.90 -3.74 4.74
N LEU A 100 4.47 -4.75 4.08
CA LEU A 100 5.89 -5.03 4.03
C LEU A 100 6.43 -4.59 2.67
N LEU A 101 7.31 -3.59 2.65
CA LEU A 101 7.88 -3.03 1.42
C LEU A 101 9.37 -3.34 1.36
N THR A 102 9.79 -4.12 0.37
CA THR A 102 11.21 -4.25 0.03
C THR A 102 11.60 -3.07 -0.84
N CYS A 103 12.54 -2.28 -0.36
CA CYS A 103 13.02 -1.06 -1.00
C CYS A 103 14.47 -1.22 -1.44
N MET A 104 14.77 -0.80 -2.66
CA MET A 104 16.13 -0.78 -3.21
C MET A 104 16.49 0.62 -3.72
N ARG A 105 17.73 1.05 -3.45
CA ARG A 105 18.31 2.26 -4.07
C ARG A 105 19.08 1.86 -5.31
N LEU A 106 18.63 2.32 -6.48
CA LEU A 106 19.26 2.03 -7.76
C LEU A 106 20.39 3.04 -8.06
N ASN A 107 21.13 2.82 -9.15
CA ASN A 107 22.29 3.64 -9.54
C ASN A 107 21.98 5.12 -9.75
N ASN A 108 20.71 5.48 -10.00
CA ASN A 108 20.26 6.87 -10.07
C ASN A 108 20.05 7.53 -8.69
N GLY A 109 20.46 6.86 -7.60
CA GLY A 109 20.35 7.35 -6.23
C GLY A 109 18.93 7.31 -5.65
N ARG A 110 17.93 6.88 -6.42
CA ARG A 110 16.52 6.86 -6.00
C ARG A 110 16.15 5.54 -5.36
N TRP A 111 15.41 5.63 -4.26
CA TRP A 111 14.75 4.48 -3.63
C TRP A 111 13.48 4.11 -4.39
N TRP A 112 13.31 2.82 -4.61
CA TRP A 112 12.15 2.22 -5.23
C TRP A 112 11.61 1.09 -4.37
N ILE A 113 10.30 0.95 -4.32
CA ILE A 113 9.67 -0.28 -3.82
C ILE A 113 9.76 -1.31 -4.94
N VAL A 114 10.41 -2.44 -4.67
CA VAL A 114 10.66 -3.52 -5.65
C VAL A 114 9.83 -4.77 -5.35
N ALA A 115 9.31 -4.90 -4.13
CA ALA A 115 8.31 -5.89 -3.77
C ALA A 115 7.43 -5.34 -2.64
N LYS A 116 6.16 -5.74 -2.63
CA LYS A 116 5.25 -5.47 -1.52
C LYS A 116 4.48 -6.75 -1.15
N SER A 117 4.32 -7.00 0.14
CA SER A 117 3.35 -7.95 0.68
C SER A 117 2.44 -7.24 1.67
N SER A 118 1.15 -7.59 1.67
CA SER A 118 0.15 -6.91 2.49
C SER A 118 -0.89 -7.86 3.05
N ILE A 119 -1.35 -7.56 4.25
CA ILE A 119 -2.60 -8.10 4.81
C ILE A 119 -3.45 -6.95 5.30
N ASN A 120 -4.77 -7.16 5.36
CA ASN A 120 -5.71 -6.22 5.95
C ASN A 120 -6.48 -6.86 7.09
N GLU A 121 -6.94 -6.00 8.01
CA GLU A 121 -7.86 -6.32 9.10
C GLU A 121 -9.01 -5.29 9.11
N PRO A 122 -10.22 -5.66 9.55
CA PRO A 122 -11.34 -4.74 9.71
C PRO A 122 -10.98 -3.53 10.58
N HIS A 123 -11.31 -2.34 10.09
CA HIS A 123 -11.07 -1.08 10.79
C HIS A 123 -12.12 -0.03 10.43
N VAL A 124 -13.20 -0.02 11.19
CA VAL A 124 -14.37 0.85 10.98
C VAL A 124 -14.34 2.00 11.99
N PRO A 125 -14.65 3.25 11.58
CA PRO A 125 -14.90 4.33 12.53
C PRO A 125 -16.07 3.96 13.46
N THR A 126 -15.84 4.08 14.76
CA THR A 126 -16.88 3.90 15.81
C THR A 126 -17.71 5.16 15.98
#